data_AF-A0A3D4IFQ7-F1
#
_entry.id   AF-A0A3D4IFQ7-F1
#
_cell.length_a   1.000
_cell.length_b   1.000
_cell.length_c   1.000
_cell.angle_alpha   90.00
_cell.angle_beta   90.00
_cell.angle_gamma   90.00
#
_symmetry.space_group_name_H-M   'P 1'
#
loop_
_entity.id
_entity.type
_entity.pdbx_description
1 polymer ?
#
loop_
_entity_poly.entity_id
_entity_poly.type
_entity_poly.pdbx_seq_one_letter_code
_entity_poly.pdbx_strand_id
1 'polypeptide(L)' 'MDMIKKVLGVVWIALGLYAGYDRIIDSFKRIGGETMDDVIFGWIILLVLTPIIVGSLVLFGYYSLTGEYTEEG' A
#
# COMPACT_ATOMS: atom_id res chain seq x y z
N MET A 1 23.22 -9.31 7.63
CA MET A 1 22.34 -8.99 6.49
C MET A 1 20.95 -8.52 6.94
N ASP A 2 20.76 -8.34 8.25
CA ASP A 2 19.45 -8.11 8.88
C ASP A 2 19.11 -6.63 9.00
N MET A 3 20.11 -5.77 9.14
CA MET A 3 19.91 -4.32 9.25
C MET A 3 19.39 -3.72 7.94
N ILE A 4 19.89 -4.20 6.79
CA ILE A 4 19.41 -3.76 5.46
C ILE A 4 17.96 -4.20 5.26
N LYS A 5 17.61 -5.44 5.62
CA LYS A 5 16.24 -5.97 5.54
C LYS A 5 15.27 -5.19 6.46
N LYS A 6 15.69 -4.85 7.68
CA LYS A 6 14.90 -4.01 8.61
C LYS A 6 14.68 -2.59 8.07
N VAL A 7 15.73 -1.94 7.55
CA VAL A 7 15.62 -0.60 6.95
C VAL A 7 14.70 -0.63 5.73
N LEU A 8 14.83 -1.63 4.87
CA LEU A 8 13.91 -1.84 3.75
C LEU A 8 12.47 -2.02 4.26
N GLY A 9 12.25 -2.80 5.31
CA GLY A 9 10.92 -2.96 5.91
C GLY A 9 10.27 -1.64 6.33
N VAL A 10 11.00 -0.76 7.02
CA VAL A 10 10.52 0.58 7.39
C VAL A 10 10.19 1.41 6.14
N VAL A 11 11.06 1.37 5.13
CA VAL A 11 10.84 2.09 3.86
C VAL A 11 9.57 1.60 3.17
N TRP A 12 9.31 0.29 3.15
CA TRP A 12 8.12 -0.28 2.52
C TRP A 12 6.83 0.07 3.25
N ILE A 13 6.83 0.13 4.59
CA ILE A 13 5.68 0.63 5.36
C ILE A 13 5.43 2.11 5.05
N ALA A 14 6.48 2.94 5.05
CA ALA A 14 6.36 4.36 4.76
C ALA A 14 5.82 4.60 3.32
N LEU A 15 6.31 3.83 2.35
CA LEU A 15 5.80 3.86 0.97
C LEU A 15 4.35 3.38 0.88
N GLY A 16 3.97 2.34 1.63
CA GLY A 16 2.58 1.85 1.69
C GLY A 16 1.63 2.91 2.24
N LEU A 17 2.00 3.58 3.34
CA LEU A 17 1.22 4.66 3.92
C LEU A 17 1.10 5.86 2.97
N TYR A 18 2.19 6.25 2.32
CA TYR A 18 2.20 7.34 1.35
C TYR A 18 1.33 7.02 0.12
N ALA A 19 1.51 5.82 -0.46
CA ALA A 19 0.72 5.36 -1.60
C ALA A 19 -0.77 5.26 -1.26
N GLY A 20 -1.10 4.80 -0.05
CA GLY A 20 -2.48 4.76 0.44
C GLY A 20 -3.11 6.15 0.51
N TYR A 21 -2.42 7.11 1.12
CA TYR A 21 -2.90 8.49 1.21
C TYR A 21 -3.14 9.11 -0.18
N ASP A 22 -2.17 9.00 -1.08
CA ASP A 22 -2.25 9.54 -2.43
C ASP A 22 -3.39 8.91 -3.25
N ARG A 23 -3.52 7.57 -3.22
CA ARG A 23 -4.58 6.85 -3.93
C ARG A 23 -5.98 7.12 -3.37
N ILE A 24 -6.12 7.29 -2.05
CA ILE A 24 -7.42 7.63 -1.45
C ILE A 24 -7.89 9.00 -1.95
N ILE A 25 -7.02 10.01 -1.93
CA ILE A 25 -7.36 11.36 -2.40
C ILE A 25 -7.72 11.35 -3.89
N ASP A 26 -6.94 10.66 -4.71
CA ASP A 26 -7.20 10.55 -6.15
C ASP A 26 -8.52 9.80 -6.44
N SER A 27 -8.81 8.74 -5.69
CA SER A 27 -10.06 8.00 -5.82
C SER A 27 -11.28 8.84 -5.47
N PHE A 28 -11.21 9.67 -4.42
CA PHE A 28 -12.30 10.59 -4.08
C PHE A 28 -12.54 11.64 -5.18
N LYS A 29 -11.49 12.13 -5.85
CA LYS A 29 -11.66 13.03 -7.00
C LYS A 29 -12.34 12.33 -8.17
N ARG A 30 -11.99 11.07 -8.44
CA ARG A 30 -12.62 10.25 -9.50
C ARG A 30 -14.09 9.92 -9.21
N ILE A 31 -14.44 9.65 -7.95
CA ILE A 31 -15.83 9.40 -7.53
C ILE A 31 -16.71 10.65 -7.70
N GLY A 32 -16.13 11.85 -7.65
CA GLY A 32 -16.83 13.11 -7.97
C GLY A 32 -16.82 13.47 -9.45
N GLY A 33 -16.32 12.60 -10.33
CA GLY A 33 -16.21 12.84 -11.76
C GLY A 33 -17.57 12.89 -12.47
N GLU A 34 -17.58 13.47 -13.68
CA GLU A 34 -18.80 13.68 -14.47
C GLU A 34 -19.30 12.41 -15.18
N THR A 35 -18.43 11.41 -15.35
CA THR A 35 -18.75 10.16 -16.06
C THR A 35 -18.98 8.99 -15.11
N MET A 36 -19.94 8.13 -15.44
CA MET A 36 -20.24 6.93 -14.65
C MET A 36 -19.04 5.96 -14.61
N ASP A 37 -18.25 5.90 -15.67
CA ASP A 37 -17.04 5.08 -15.75
C ASP A 37 -15.99 5.54 -14.73
N ASP A 38 -15.76 6.85 -14.60
CA ASP A 38 -14.82 7.40 -13.62
C ASP A 38 -15.24 7.11 -12.18
N VAL A 39 -16.55 7.19 -11.91
CA VAL A 39 -17.10 6.90 -10.59
C VAL A 39 -16.91 5.43 -10.22
N ILE A 40 -17.25 4.51 -11.13
CA ILE A 40 -17.06 3.06 -10.91
C ILE A 40 -15.58 2.76 -10.71
N PHE A 41 -14.71 3.32 -11.56
CA PHE A 41 -13.27 3.09 -11.48
C PHE A 41 -12.69 3.64 -10.18
N GLY A 42 -13.16 4.80 -9.72
CA GLY A 42 -12.80 5.39 -8.43
C GLY A 42 -13.12 4.47 -7.25
N TRP A 43 -14.31 3.84 -7.25
CA TRP A 43 -14.67 2.86 -6.21
C TRP A 43 -13.81 1.60 -6.23
N ILE A 44 -13.47 1.09 -7.42
CA ILE A 44 -12.59 -0.08 -7.56
C ILE A 44 -11.19 0.25 -7.02
N ILE A 45 -10.64 1.42 -7.34
CA ILE A 45 -9.34 1.84 -6.83
C ILE A 45 -9.40 1.96 -5.30
N LEU A 46 -10.44 2.61 -4.76
CA LEU A 46 -10.56 2.85 -3.33
C LEU A 46 -10.72 1.56 -2.52
N LEU A 47 -11.63 0.67 -2.93
CA LEU A 47 -12.06 -0.48 -2.13
C LEU A 47 -11.30 -1.78 -2.44
N VAL A 48 -10.68 -1.89 -3.62
CA VAL A 48 -10.01 -3.12 -4.04
C VAL A 48 -8.52 -2.88 -4.20
N LEU A 49 -8.12 -2.00 -5.12
CA LEU A 49 -6.69 -1.85 -5.45
C LEU A 49 -5.89 -1.22 -4.30
N THR A 50 -6.40 -0.16 -3.68
CA THR A 50 -5.72 0.53 -2.58
C THR A 50 -5.46 -0.39 -1.39
N PRO A 51 -6.45 -1.10 -0.81
CA PRO A 51 -6.18 -2.00 0.31
C PRO A 51 -5.28 -3.17 -0.07
N ILE A 52 -5.32 -3.68 -1.32
CA ILE A 52 -4.39 -4.73 -1.77
C ILE A 52 -2.95 -4.19 -1.83
N ILE A 53 -2.73 -3.03 -2.44
CA ILE A 53 -1.40 -2.43 -2.60
C ILE A 53 -0.84 -2.01 -1.22
N VAL A 54 -1.61 -1.24 -0.45
CA VAL A 54 -1.18 -0.78 0.88
C VAL A 54 -1.01 -1.97 1.83
N GLY A 55 -1.96 -2.89 1.83
CA GLY A 55 -1.91 -4.09 2.66
C GLY A 55 -0.68 -4.93 2.37
N SER A 56 -0.37 -5.20 1.09
CA SER A 56 0.82 -5.96 0.72
C SER A 56 2.12 -5.26 1.09
N LEU A 57 2.23 -3.93 0.90
CA LEU A 57 3.42 -3.15 1.25
C LEU A 57 3.65 -3.08 2.77
N VAL A 58 2.59 -2.86 3.54
CA VAL A 58 2.65 -2.82 5.00
C VAL A 58 2.95 -4.20 5.57
N LEU A 59 2.31 -5.25 5.04
CA LEU A 59 2.54 -6.63 5.46
C LEU A 59 3.98 -7.07 5.18
N PHE A 60 4.50 -6.76 3.99
CA PHE A 60 5.90 -7.03 3.63
C PHE A 60 6.87 -6.31 4.57
N GLY A 61 6.62 -5.03 4.84
CA GLY A 61 7.46 -4.26 5.74
C GLY A 61 7.37 -4.74 7.19
N TYR A 62 6.19 -5.15 7.65
CA TYR A 62 5.99 -5.76 8.97
C TYR A 62 6.78 -7.06 9.13
N TYR A 63 6.68 -7.99 8.16
CA TYR A 63 7.45 -9.24 8.20
C TYR A 63 8.97 -9.02 8.06
N SER A 64 9.37 -7.97 7.34
CA SER A 64 10.79 -7.55 7.28
C SER A 64 11.31 -7.01 8.61
N LEU A 65 10.43 -6.44 9.44
CA LEU A 65 10.77 -5.94 10.78
C LEU A 65 10.76 -7.03 11.84
N THR A 66 9.80 -7.96 11.79
CA THR A 66 9.72 -9.10 12.73
C THR A 66 10.84 -10.11 12.51
N GLY A 67 11.57 -10.00 11.40
CA GLY A 67 12.71 -10.86 11.12
C GLY A 67 12.32 -12.24 10.62
N GLU A 68 11.07 -12.43 10.16
CA GLU A 68 10.66 -13.68 9.51
C GLU A 68 11.36 -13.89 8.15
N TYR A 69 11.85 -12.82 7.53
CA TYR A 69 12.72 -12.89 6.33
C TYR A 69 14.21 -13.06 6.64
N THR A 70 14.57 -13.23 7.92
CA THR A 70 15.94 -13.56 8.34
C THR A 70 16.05 -15.08 8.31
N GLU A 71 16.94 -15.61 7.47
CA GLU A 71 17.19 -17.05 7.39
C GLU A 71 17.84 -17.53 8.68
N GLU A 72 17.02 -17.93 9.64
CA GLU A 72 17.30 -19.04 10.55
C GLU A 72 16.16 -20.07 10.37
N GLY A 73 16.20 -20.75 9.22
CA GLY A 73 15.49 -21.99 8.94
C GLY A 73 16.46 -23.15 8.85
#